data_AF-A0A9P5LFP0-F1
#
_entry.id   AF-A0A9P5LFP0-F1
#
_cell.length_a   1.000
_cell.length_b   1.000
_cell.length_c   1.000
_cell.angle_alpha   90.00
_cell.angle_beta   90.00
_cell.angle_gamma   90.00
#
_symmetry.space_group_name_H-M   'P 1'
#
loop_
_entity.id
_entity.type
_entity.pdbx_description
1 polymer ?
#
loop_
_entity_poly.entity_id
_entity_poly.type
_entity_poly.pdbx_seq_one_letter_code
_entity_poly.pdbx_strand_id
1 'polypeptide(L)'
;MLAPLSGQLVGKLDMTEIYDALTFRRLYIEPDSEMDAEDDDDDYNSKFVSRYSCEDEPVAPKGKAQAQMHYDKSTEHKLLRGLFDNLKKVDAFSLAFPRATSGDTHQHPYAESYDIQALDEIAATIQYGLSSTAFQHLVQLHLRLPCTRDVERFTNTMSSDARGRLRTLRISIVDETGQDGNDEIENVSDPGEEGVANGASLYDGIPPSNLQAEFPNREHQDGLWEFVASCSNLESLSIQATHFLDLDQLKWLKSPQSRGLRFLSLNRIWTSISSMIELLRPHPEYTASPQVRSIALYKVKVHTNGGNWSELFSYLKNDCPDLACCEAEQLTYFSEHPNFQWNNRIWENYNAIWTEQKEDWDELRDMARSLIRKAGGKEFYPQQCVELIFDDDDEE
;
A
#
# COMPACT_ATOMS: atom_id res chain seq x y z
N MET A 1 5.93 -29.84 22.11
CA MET A 1 4.75 -30.36 22.84
C MET A 1 4.07 -29.17 23.50
N LEU A 2 3.18 -28.47 22.79
CA LEU A 2 2.41 -27.35 23.35
C LEU A 2 1.16 -27.94 24.01
N ALA A 3 0.90 -27.55 25.26
CA ALA A 3 -0.29 -27.95 26.00
C ALA A 3 -1.58 -27.49 25.29
N PRO A 4 -2.71 -28.21 25.43
CA PRO A 4 -3.94 -27.83 24.78
C PRO A 4 -4.49 -26.54 25.39
N LEU A 5 -4.33 -25.42 24.66
CA LEU A 5 -4.88 -24.12 25.00
C LEU A 5 -6.39 -24.10 24.69
N SER A 6 -7.19 -24.85 25.46
CA SER A 6 -8.65 -24.81 25.32
C SER A 6 -9.22 -23.60 26.04
N GLY A 7 -9.89 -22.69 25.31
CA GLY A 7 -10.79 -21.68 25.91
C GLY A 7 -10.25 -20.25 26.05
N GLN A 8 -9.31 -19.81 25.23
CA GLN A 8 -8.77 -18.45 25.35
C GLN A 8 -9.63 -17.39 24.65
N LEU A 9 -9.97 -16.34 25.40
CA LEU A 9 -10.39 -15.04 24.86
C LEU A 9 -9.12 -14.30 24.47
N VAL A 10 -8.87 -14.14 23.17
CA VAL A 10 -7.68 -13.48 22.66
C VAL A 10 -8.11 -12.11 22.14
N GLY A 11 -7.94 -11.06 22.94
CA GLY A 11 -8.32 -9.71 22.53
C GLY A 11 -7.56 -9.24 21.27
N LYS A 12 -6.27 -9.57 21.17
CA LYS A 12 -5.42 -9.27 20.02
C LYS A 12 -4.66 -10.51 19.58
N LEU A 13 -4.77 -10.87 18.31
CA LEU A 13 -3.98 -11.91 17.66
C LEU A 13 -3.02 -11.26 16.65
N ASP A 14 -1.73 -11.57 16.75
CA ASP A 14 -0.67 -10.94 15.97
C ASP A 14 0.19 -12.03 15.29
N MET A 15 0.30 -11.96 13.97
CA MET A 15 1.05 -12.89 13.11
C MET A 15 1.97 -12.11 12.18
N THR A 16 3.02 -11.52 12.77
CA THR A 16 3.88 -10.53 12.11
C THR A 16 5.22 -11.06 11.57
N GLU A 17 5.44 -12.37 11.65
CA GLU A 17 6.73 -13.02 11.33
C GLU A 17 6.57 -14.21 10.37
N ILE A 18 5.89 -14.01 9.22
CA ILE A 18 5.71 -15.06 8.20
C ILE A 18 6.92 -15.11 7.26
N TYR A 19 8.11 -15.29 7.83
CA TYR A 19 9.37 -15.31 7.06
C TYR A 19 9.48 -16.47 6.08
N ASP A 20 8.76 -17.57 6.35
CA ASP A 20 8.75 -18.77 5.50
C ASP A 20 8.16 -18.51 4.09
N ALA A 21 7.60 -17.32 3.82
CA ALA A 21 7.08 -16.92 2.50
C ALA A 21 8.14 -16.24 1.58
N LEU A 22 9.28 -15.77 2.11
CA LEU A 22 10.41 -15.32 1.29
C LEU A 22 11.29 -16.50 0.96
N THR A 23 11.70 -16.67 -0.28
CA THR A 23 12.45 -17.89 -0.62
C THR A 23 13.58 -17.75 -1.61
N PHE A 24 13.69 -16.68 -2.42
CA PHE A 24 14.82 -16.56 -3.34
C PHE A 24 14.96 -15.19 -4.00
N ARG A 25 16.20 -14.87 -4.39
CA ARG A 25 16.47 -13.81 -5.37
C ARG A 25 16.44 -14.37 -6.78
N ARG A 26 15.69 -13.72 -7.66
CA ARG A 26 15.72 -13.95 -9.09
C ARG A 26 16.69 -12.95 -9.72
N LEU A 27 17.78 -13.47 -10.28
CA LEU A 27 18.69 -12.68 -11.09
C LEU A 27 18.18 -12.61 -12.54
N TYR A 28 18.23 -11.42 -13.13
CA TYR A 28 17.89 -11.19 -14.52
C TYR A 28 19.19 -10.96 -15.30
N ILE A 29 19.55 -11.93 -16.16
CA ILE A 29 20.76 -11.87 -17.00
C ILE A 29 20.31 -11.63 -18.43
N GLU A 30 20.77 -10.53 -19.04
CA GLU A 30 20.63 -10.31 -20.48
C GLU A 30 21.38 -11.43 -21.23
N PRO A 31 20.76 -12.10 -22.20
CA PRO A 31 21.51 -13.01 -23.06
C PRO A 31 22.56 -12.20 -23.81
N ASP A 32 23.82 -12.64 -23.75
CA ASP A 32 24.96 -12.00 -24.40
C ASP A 32 24.54 -11.49 -25.79
N SER A 33 24.65 -10.17 -26.00
CA SER A 33 24.32 -9.47 -27.25
C SER A 33 25.28 -9.79 -28.40
N GLU A 34 25.98 -10.93 -28.33
CA GLU A 34 26.87 -11.45 -29.36
C GLU A 34 26.42 -12.84 -29.84
N MET A 35 25.14 -13.04 -30.18
CA MET A 35 24.76 -14.06 -31.16
C MET A 35 23.42 -13.73 -31.84
N ASP A 36 23.56 -13.36 -33.11
CA ASP A 36 22.58 -13.44 -34.19
C ASP A 36 21.32 -12.58 -34.06
N ALA A 37 21.46 -11.33 -34.48
CA ALA A 37 20.38 -10.57 -35.09
C ALA A 37 20.02 -11.22 -36.44
N GLU A 38 19.11 -12.19 -36.40
CA GLU A 38 18.23 -12.44 -37.54
C GLU A 38 16.80 -12.05 -37.11
N ASP A 39 16.21 -11.20 -37.95
CA ASP A 39 14.87 -10.65 -37.86
C ASP A 39 13.84 -11.75 -37.57
N ASP A 40 13.21 -11.71 -36.40
CA ASP A 40 11.88 -12.27 -36.18
C ASP A 40 11.13 -11.35 -35.21
N ASP A 41 10.12 -10.68 -35.78
CA ASP A 41 9.26 -9.65 -35.16
C ASP A 41 8.18 -10.23 -34.22
N ASP A 42 8.30 -11.47 -33.75
CA ASP A 42 7.27 -12.11 -32.94
C ASP A 42 7.84 -12.72 -31.65
N ASP A 43 7.30 -12.26 -30.50
CA ASP A 43 7.38 -12.88 -29.16
C ASP A 43 8.71 -12.74 -28.37
N TYR A 44 9.07 -11.49 -28.05
CA TYR A 44 10.17 -11.15 -27.12
C TYR A 44 9.88 -11.43 -25.63
N ASN A 45 8.87 -12.25 -25.28
CA ASN A 45 8.58 -12.64 -23.89
C ASN A 45 9.53 -13.71 -23.32
N SER A 46 10.55 -14.17 -24.06
CA SER A 46 11.24 -15.43 -23.77
C SER A 46 12.75 -15.37 -23.47
N LYS A 47 13.37 -14.19 -23.33
CA LYS A 47 14.84 -14.07 -23.21
C LYS A 47 15.40 -13.67 -21.83
N PHE A 48 14.77 -14.09 -20.72
CA PHE A 48 15.33 -13.92 -19.37
C PHE A 48 15.70 -15.27 -18.74
N VAL A 49 16.99 -15.48 -18.44
CA VAL A 49 17.45 -16.68 -17.73
C VAL A 49 17.29 -16.48 -16.23
N SER A 50 16.36 -17.21 -15.60
CA SER A 50 16.26 -17.28 -14.15
C SER A 50 17.47 -18.02 -13.56
N ARG A 51 18.25 -17.33 -12.71
CA ARG A 51 19.16 -18.01 -11.77
C ARG A 51 18.67 -17.77 -10.35
N TYR A 52 18.44 -18.88 -9.64
CA TYR A 52 18.18 -18.90 -8.21
C TYR A 52 19.51 -18.67 -7.47
N SER A 53 19.56 -17.67 -6.61
CA SER A 53 20.65 -17.45 -5.68
C SER A 53 20.08 -17.56 -4.27
N CYS A 54 20.30 -18.70 -3.60
CA CYS A 54 20.22 -18.75 -2.15
C CYS A 54 21.56 -18.23 -1.61
N GLU A 55 21.53 -17.25 -0.71
CA GLU A 55 22.73 -16.83 0.01
C GLU A 55 23.16 -17.93 0.98
N ASP A 56 23.91 -18.90 0.48
CA ASP A 56 25.01 -19.61 1.13
C ASP A 56 25.54 -20.69 0.16
N GLU A 57 26.77 -20.46 -0.31
CA GLU A 57 27.69 -21.35 -1.01
C GLU A 57 27.74 -21.47 -2.56
N PRO A 58 28.97 -21.72 -3.10
CA PRO A 58 29.36 -21.46 -4.48
C PRO A 58 29.22 -22.70 -5.38
N VAL A 59 29.24 -22.43 -6.68
CA VAL A 59 29.32 -23.40 -7.80
C VAL A 59 27.99 -24.05 -8.18
N ALA A 60 27.48 -23.61 -9.33
CA ALA A 60 26.36 -24.20 -10.04
C ALA A 60 26.50 -25.73 -10.17
N PRO A 61 25.47 -26.52 -9.81
CA PRO A 61 25.44 -27.92 -10.19
C PRO A 61 25.23 -28.00 -11.71
N LYS A 62 26.17 -28.63 -12.41
CA LYS A 62 25.97 -29.08 -13.79
C LYS A 62 24.87 -30.14 -13.80
N GLY A 63 23.64 -29.71 -14.05
CA GLY A 63 22.48 -30.57 -14.26
C GLY A 63 21.21 -29.76 -14.11
N LYS A 64 20.25 -29.94 -15.02
CA LYS A 64 18.89 -29.37 -14.97
C LYS A 64 18.08 -29.96 -13.80
N ALA A 65 18.58 -29.86 -12.57
CA ALA A 65 17.78 -30.02 -11.38
C ALA A 65 17.15 -28.66 -11.12
N GLN A 66 15.88 -28.49 -11.52
CA GLN A 66 15.04 -27.44 -10.94
C GLN A 66 15.16 -27.61 -9.42
N ALA A 67 15.78 -26.63 -8.75
CA ALA A 67 15.71 -26.56 -7.30
C ALA A 67 14.23 -26.40 -6.96
N GLN A 68 13.54 -27.51 -6.67
CA GLN A 68 12.21 -27.46 -6.11
C GLN A 68 12.36 -26.86 -4.72
N MET A 69 11.99 -25.59 -4.57
CA MET A 69 11.63 -25.06 -3.27
C MET A 69 10.46 -25.89 -2.78
N HIS A 70 10.71 -26.79 -1.84
CA HIS A 70 9.68 -27.64 -1.28
C HIS A 70 9.26 -27.05 0.05
N TYR A 71 8.15 -26.31 0.02
CA TYR A 71 7.47 -25.87 1.22
C TYR A 71 6.69 -27.05 1.83
N ASP A 72 7.21 -27.69 2.89
CA ASP A 72 6.51 -28.70 3.68
C ASP A 72 6.36 -28.23 5.14
N LYS A 73 5.33 -27.40 5.37
CA LYS A 73 4.93 -26.90 6.71
C LYS A 73 3.57 -27.45 7.14
N SER A 74 3.24 -28.64 6.65
CA SER A 74 1.92 -29.25 6.84
C SER A 74 1.55 -29.46 8.33
N THR A 75 2.54 -29.63 9.21
CA THR A 75 2.33 -29.76 10.66
C THR A 75 2.00 -28.42 11.30
N GLU A 76 2.74 -27.37 10.95
CA GLU A 76 2.55 -26.00 11.41
C GLU A 76 1.18 -25.46 10.97
N HIS A 77 0.78 -25.72 9.72
CA HIS A 77 -0.56 -25.38 9.24
C HIS A 77 -1.65 -26.08 10.05
N LYS A 78 -1.48 -27.36 10.41
CA LYS A 78 -2.43 -28.08 11.28
C LYS A 78 -2.48 -27.49 12.68
N LEU A 79 -1.34 -27.13 13.27
CA LEU A 79 -1.29 -26.49 14.59
C LEU A 79 -2.00 -25.14 14.57
N LEU A 80 -1.78 -24.32 13.54
CA LEU A 80 -2.41 -23.02 13.38
C LEU A 80 -3.93 -23.13 13.16
N ARG A 81 -4.39 -24.09 12.35
CA ARG A 81 -5.83 -24.38 12.23
C ARG A 81 -6.44 -24.80 13.56
N GLY A 82 -5.74 -25.69 14.30
CA GLY A 82 -6.13 -26.08 15.64
C GLY A 82 -6.19 -24.90 16.62
N LEU A 83 -5.32 -23.89 16.48
CA LEU A 83 -5.43 -22.65 17.25
C LEU A 83 -6.73 -21.92 16.89
N PHE A 84 -7.01 -21.69 15.61
CA PHE A 84 -8.22 -21.00 15.16
C PHE A 84 -9.51 -21.69 15.66
N ASP A 85 -9.57 -23.02 15.65
CA ASP A 85 -10.71 -23.79 16.16
C ASP A 85 -10.99 -23.55 17.66
N ASN A 86 -9.94 -23.23 18.41
CA ASN A 86 -10.02 -23.04 19.86
C ASN A 86 -10.27 -21.57 20.26
N LEU A 87 -10.11 -20.62 19.34
CA LEU A 87 -10.42 -19.21 19.59
C LEU A 87 -11.93 -19.02 19.77
N LYS A 88 -12.31 -18.15 20.71
CA LYS A 88 -13.72 -17.79 20.95
C LYS A 88 -14.04 -16.35 20.59
N LYS A 89 -13.04 -15.48 20.64
CA LYS A 89 -13.18 -14.06 20.36
C LYS A 89 -11.83 -13.48 19.96
N VAL A 90 -11.83 -12.71 18.87
CA VAL A 90 -10.71 -11.88 18.41
C VAL A 90 -11.25 -10.49 18.11
N ASP A 91 -10.75 -9.47 18.82
CA ASP A 91 -11.16 -8.07 18.62
C ASP A 91 -10.20 -7.34 17.67
N ALA A 92 -8.93 -7.72 17.65
CA ALA A 92 -7.90 -7.17 16.77
C ALA A 92 -7.06 -8.29 16.15
N PHE A 93 -6.83 -8.21 14.84
CA PHE A 93 -5.99 -9.14 14.09
C PHE A 93 -4.94 -8.40 13.28
N SER A 94 -3.72 -8.90 13.30
CA SER A 94 -2.61 -8.38 12.50
C SER A 94 -1.88 -9.51 11.79
N LEU A 95 -1.67 -9.35 10.49
CA LEU A 95 -0.95 -10.27 9.63
C LEU A 95 0.12 -9.51 8.88
N ALA A 96 1.36 -10.00 8.87
CA ALA A 96 2.40 -9.42 8.04
C ALA A 96 3.18 -10.46 7.25
N PHE A 97 3.07 -10.33 5.93
CA PHE A 97 3.98 -10.94 5.00
C PHE A 97 5.25 -10.11 4.86
N PRO A 98 6.37 -10.77 4.56
CA PRO A 98 7.62 -10.12 4.27
C PRO A 98 7.54 -9.27 3.00
N ARG A 99 8.41 -8.25 2.93
CA ARG A 99 8.57 -7.37 1.78
C ARG A 99 9.55 -8.00 0.79
N ALA A 100 9.29 -7.81 -0.50
CA ALA A 100 10.23 -8.12 -1.58
C ALA A 100 10.77 -6.81 -2.17
N THR A 101 12.04 -6.79 -2.53
CA THR A 101 12.73 -5.63 -3.10
C THR A 101 13.43 -5.99 -4.41
N SER A 102 13.59 -4.98 -5.26
CA SER A 102 14.45 -5.05 -6.44
C SER A 102 15.63 -4.10 -6.29
N GLY A 103 16.74 -4.46 -6.94
CA GLY A 103 17.95 -3.66 -6.94
C GLY A 103 18.91 -4.07 -8.05
N ASP A 104 20.09 -3.47 -8.05
CA ASP A 104 21.17 -3.79 -8.99
C ASP A 104 22.42 -4.23 -8.22
N THR A 105 22.96 -5.39 -8.57
CA THR A 105 24.19 -5.93 -8.00
C THR A 105 25.44 -5.55 -8.80
N HIS A 106 25.60 -4.31 -9.27
CA HIS A 106 26.77 -3.84 -10.07
C HIS A 106 27.08 -4.64 -11.35
N GLN A 107 26.36 -5.73 -11.60
CA GLN A 107 26.60 -6.73 -12.65
C GLN A 107 25.26 -7.19 -13.22
N HIS A 108 24.22 -7.34 -12.39
CA HIS A 108 22.88 -7.74 -12.84
C HIS A 108 21.76 -7.14 -11.97
N PRO A 109 20.65 -6.69 -12.58
CA PRO A 109 19.43 -6.38 -11.86
C PRO A 109 18.82 -7.65 -11.23
N TYR A 110 18.25 -7.51 -10.04
CA TYR A 110 17.59 -8.59 -9.32
C TYR A 110 16.24 -8.16 -8.76
N ALA A 111 15.35 -9.13 -8.60
CA ALA A 111 14.12 -9.00 -7.84
C ALA A 111 14.01 -10.15 -6.83
N GLU A 112 13.69 -9.84 -5.58
CA GLU A 112 13.22 -10.85 -4.64
C GLU A 112 11.88 -11.42 -5.11
N SER A 113 11.68 -12.72 -4.90
CA SER A 113 10.48 -13.43 -5.35
C SER A 113 9.93 -14.32 -4.26
N TYR A 114 8.64 -14.63 -4.37
CA TYR A 114 7.90 -15.41 -3.39
C TYR A 114 7.81 -16.87 -3.82
N ASP A 115 7.84 -17.79 -2.86
CA ASP A 115 7.35 -19.15 -3.11
C ASP A 115 5.82 -19.08 -3.15
N ILE A 116 5.27 -19.14 -4.37
CA ILE A 116 3.83 -19.03 -4.58
C ILE A 116 3.07 -20.17 -3.91
N GLN A 117 3.65 -21.38 -3.85
CA GLN A 117 3.02 -22.50 -3.16
C GLN A 117 2.95 -22.23 -1.66
N ALA A 118 4.06 -21.78 -1.06
CA ALA A 118 4.10 -21.38 0.35
C ALA A 118 3.06 -20.29 0.65
N LEU A 119 3.02 -19.25 -0.19
CA LEU A 119 2.09 -18.14 -0.08
C LEU A 119 0.64 -18.62 -0.12
N ASP A 120 0.29 -19.49 -1.08
CA ASP A 120 -1.06 -20.04 -1.22
C ASP A 120 -1.46 -20.93 -0.03
N GLU A 121 -0.54 -21.76 0.50
CA GLU A 121 -0.81 -22.63 1.65
C GLU A 121 -1.00 -21.84 2.96
N ILE A 122 -0.19 -20.80 3.18
CA ILE A 122 -0.36 -19.84 4.26
C ILE A 122 -1.67 -19.11 4.08
N ALA A 123 -1.95 -18.62 2.88
CA ALA A 123 -3.15 -17.86 2.59
C ALA A 123 -4.42 -18.67 2.91
N ALA A 124 -4.47 -19.93 2.44
CA ALA A 124 -5.56 -20.85 2.73
C ALA A 124 -5.76 -21.11 4.23
N THR A 125 -4.67 -21.12 5.00
CA THR A 125 -4.74 -21.32 6.45
C THR A 125 -5.25 -20.09 7.19
N ILE A 126 -4.87 -18.89 6.76
CA ILE A 126 -5.40 -17.64 7.33
C ILE A 126 -6.87 -17.45 6.94
N GLN A 127 -7.23 -17.72 5.68
CA GLN A 127 -8.62 -17.74 5.21
C GLN A 127 -9.51 -18.63 6.08
N TYR A 128 -9.02 -19.83 6.41
CA TYR A 128 -9.70 -20.72 7.35
C TYR A 128 -9.93 -20.03 8.71
N GLY A 129 -8.91 -19.39 9.28
CA GLY A 129 -9.01 -18.65 10.53
C GLY A 129 -10.02 -17.49 10.49
N LEU A 130 -9.97 -16.66 9.44
CA LEU A 130 -10.86 -15.51 9.23
C LEU A 130 -12.33 -15.93 9.07
N SER A 131 -12.59 -17.14 8.58
CA SER A 131 -13.94 -17.71 8.48
C SER A 131 -14.51 -18.20 9.82
N SER A 132 -13.68 -18.32 10.87
CA SER A 132 -14.11 -18.85 12.16
C SER A 132 -14.99 -17.86 12.93
N THR A 133 -15.85 -18.39 13.82
CA THR A 133 -16.78 -17.58 14.61
C THR A 133 -16.08 -16.60 15.54
N ALA A 134 -14.84 -16.87 15.93
CA ALA A 134 -14.05 -15.99 16.78
C ALA A 134 -13.83 -14.60 16.17
N PHE A 135 -13.72 -14.51 14.84
CA PHE A 135 -13.47 -13.28 14.09
C PHE A 135 -14.75 -12.48 13.80
N GLN A 136 -15.93 -12.97 14.18
CA GLN A 136 -17.18 -12.17 14.12
C GLN A 136 -17.15 -10.96 15.06
N HIS A 137 -16.22 -10.94 16.01
CA HIS A 137 -16.01 -9.85 16.96
C HIS A 137 -14.94 -8.85 16.51
N LEU A 138 -14.35 -9.04 15.32
CA LEU A 138 -13.22 -8.23 14.87
C LEU A 138 -13.63 -6.76 14.69
N VAL A 139 -12.86 -5.88 15.31
CA VAL A 139 -13.02 -4.41 15.22
C VAL A 139 -11.81 -3.77 14.55
N GLN A 140 -10.63 -4.41 14.64
CA GLN A 140 -9.39 -3.92 14.05
C GLN A 140 -8.73 -4.98 13.18
N LEU A 141 -8.38 -4.62 11.96
CA LEU A 141 -7.72 -5.50 11.01
C LEU A 141 -6.52 -4.79 10.39
N HIS A 142 -5.33 -5.36 10.58
CA HIS A 142 -4.10 -4.91 9.95
C HIS A 142 -3.53 -6.01 9.05
N LEU A 143 -3.42 -5.74 7.76
CA LEU A 143 -2.91 -6.67 6.77
C LEU A 143 -1.72 -6.05 6.07
N ARG A 144 -0.56 -6.68 6.16
CA ARG A 144 0.61 -6.39 5.35
C ARG A 144 0.78 -7.54 4.37
N LEU A 145 0.49 -7.31 3.09
CA LEU A 145 0.33 -8.33 2.06
C LEU A 145 1.29 -8.09 0.88
N PRO A 146 1.74 -9.13 0.17
CA PRO A 146 2.63 -8.96 -0.98
C PRO A 146 1.99 -8.19 -2.13
N CYS A 147 0.73 -8.51 -2.49
CA CYS A 147 0.04 -7.98 -3.66
C CYS A 147 -1.44 -7.63 -3.34
N THR A 148 -2.02 -6.69 -4.09
CA THR A 148 -3.44 -6.30 -3.99
C THR A 148 -4.40 -7.47 -4.22
N ARG A 149 -4.05 -8.41 -5.11
CA ARG A 149 -4.78 -9.68 -5.34
C ARG A 149 -5.10 -10.43 -4.05
N ASP A 150 -4.16 -10.42 -3.10
CA ASP A 150 -4.29 -11.21 -1.88
C ASP A 150 -5.30 -10.60 -0.91
N VAL A 151 -5.58 -9.29 -0.99
CA VAL A 151 -6.61 -8.64 -0.16
C VAL A 151 -7.94 -9.33 -0.36
N GLU A 152 -8.38 -9.45 -1.61
CA GLU A 152 -9.64 -10.09 -1.97
C GLU A 152 -9.72 -11.52 -1.41
N ARG A 153 -8.65 -12.29 -1.63
CA ARG A 153 -8.54 -13.67 -1.16
C ARG A 153 -8.76 -13.76 0.34
N PHE A 154 -8.10 -12.92 1.14
CA PHE A 154 -8.27 -12.95 2.60
C PHE A 154 -9.66 -12.52 3.04
N THR A 155 -10.18 -11.46 2.44
CA THR A 155 -11.30 -10.73 3.02
C THR A 155 -12.66 -11.24 2.57
N ASN A 156 -12.75 -11.90 1.41
CA ASN A 156 -13.98 -12.54 0.95
C ASN A 156 -14.43 -13.71 1.84
N THR A 157 -13.54 -14.21 2.71
CA THR A 157 -13.88 -15.26 3.68
C THR A 157 -14.57 -14.72 4.93
N MET A 158 -14.50 -13.41 5.18
CA MET A 158 -15.15 -12.78 6.33
C MET A 158 -16.65 -12.58 6.05
N SER A 159 -17.49 -12.81 7.06
CA SER A 159 -18.92 -12.52 6.96
C SER A 159 -19.17 -11.02 6.76
N SER A 160 -20.29 -10.67 6.12
CA SER A 160 -20.73 -9.27 5.98
C SER A 160 -20.83 -8.56 7.33
N ASP A 161 -21.27 -9.28 8.37
CA ASP A 161 -21.40 -8.74 9.73
C ASP A 161 -20.04 -8.44 10.34
N ALA A 162 -19.01 -9.27 10.09
CA ALA A 162 -17.66 -9.03 10.58
C ALA A 162 -17.05 -7.80 9.88
N ARG A 163 -17.19 -7.73 8.54
CA ARG A 163 -16.70 -6.58 7.74
C ARG A 163 -17.39 -5.27 8.15
N GLY A 164 -18.70 -5.32 8.35
CA GLY A 164 -19.48 -4.19 8.84
C GLY A 164 -19.16 -3.75 10.27
N ARG A 165 -18.49 -4.58 11.09
CA ARG A 165 -18.09 -4.21 12.47
C ARG A 165 -16.72 -3.54 12.54
N LEU A 166 -15.90 -3.68 11.49
CA LEU A 166 -14.57 -3.08 11.45
C LEU A 166 -14.67 -1.56 11.64
N ARG A 167 -13.86 -1.07 12.58
CA ARG A 167 -13.67 0.37 12.83
C ARG A 167 -12.28 0.82 12.41
N THR A 168 -11.30 -0.07 12.43
CA THR A 168 -9.93 0.23 12.02
C THR A 168 -9.49 -0.77 10.97
N LEU A 169 -9.11 -0.26 9.81
CA LEU A 169 -8.54 -1.05 8.73
C LEU A 169 -7.20 -0.45 8.31
N ARG A 170 -6.15 -1.28 8.33
CA ARG A 170 -4.84 -0.95 7.77
C ARG A 170 -4.45 -2.00 6.75
N ILE A 171 -4.18 -1.59 5.52
CA ILE A 171 -3.68 -2.45 4.46
C ILE A 171 -2.35 -1.86 3.99
N SER A 172 -1.32 -2.69 3.95
CA SER A 172 0.01 -2.37 3.42
C SER A 172 0.37 -3.38 2.36
N ILE A 173 0.41 -2.96 1.10
CA ILE A 173 1.03 -3.75 0.02
C ILE A 173 2.53 -3.55 0.13
N VAL A 174 3.34 -4.63 0.03
CA VAL A 174 4.77 -4.57 0.39
C VAL A 174 5.73 -5.23 -0.60
N ASP A 175 5.26 -5.66 -1.76
CA ASP A 175 6.15 -6.00 -2.86
C ASP A 175 6.58 -4.72 -3.60
N GLU A 176 7.84 -4.32 -3.43
CA GLU A 176 8.44 -3.13 -4.03
C GLU A 176 9.20 -3.42 -5.33
N THR A 177 9.07 -4.64 -5.83
CA THR A 177 9.70 -5.02 -7.09
C THR A 177 8.91 -4.48 -8.28
N GLY A 178 9.56 -4.31 -9.41
CA GLY A 178 8.93 -3.82 -10.63
C GLY A 178 8.93 -2.29 -10.73
N GLN A 179 8.46 -1.82 -11.87
CA GLN A 179 8.40 -0.40 -12.19
C GLN A 179 7.47 0.32 -11.20
N ASP A 180 7.90 1.50 -10.73
CA ASP A 180 7.21 2.30 -9.72
C ASP A 180 7.02 1.58 -8.38
N GLY A 181 7.75 0.49 -8.10
CA GLY A 181 7.66 -0.27 -6.85
C GLY A 181 8.65 0.22 -5.77
N ASN A 182 9.84 0.67 -6.18
CA ASN A 182 10.92 1.09 -5.29
C ASN A 182 11.21 2.59 -5.44
N ASP A 183 10.96 3.33 -4.35
CA ASP A 183 11.23 4.77 -4.21
C ASP A 183 12.68 5.19 -4.49
N GLU A 184 13.66 4.30 -4.24
CA GLU A 184 15.08 4.63 -4.36
C GLU A 184 15.60 4.57 -5.80
N ILE A 185 14.85 3.94 -6.71
CA ILE A 185 15.29 3.63 -8.08
C ILE A 185 14.38 4.34 -9.12
N GLU A 186 13.39 5.13 -8.70
CA GLU A 186 12.58 5.97 -9.60
C GLU A 186 13.44 7.04 -10.28
N ASN A 187 13.96 6.71 -11.46
CA ASN A 187 14.60 7.63 -12.38
C ASN A 187 13.53 8.44 -13.11
N VAL A 188 13.32 9.70 -12.68
CA VAL A 188 12.95 10.94 -13.44
C VAL A 188 11.75 10.91 -14.42
N SER A 189 11.22 9.76 -14.80
CA SER A 189 10.12 9.60 -15.74
C SER A 189 8.87 9.33 -14.93
N ASP A 190 8.12 10.37 -14.55
CA ASP A 190 6.77 10.18 -14.03
C ASP A 190 5.94 9.54 -15.16
N PRO A 191 5.54 8.26 -15.07
CA PRO A 191 4.67 7.69 -16.07
C PRO A 191 3.32 8.40 -15.90
N GLY A 192 2.90 9.11 -16.94
CA GLY A 192 1.58 9.73 -16.98
C GLY A 192 0.45 8.76 -16.64
N GLU A 193 -0.77 9.27 -16.52
CA GLU A 193 -1.95 8.49 -16.10
C GLU A 193 -2.15 7.14 -16.79
N GLU A 194 -1.77 7.04 -18.06
CA GLU A 194 -1.93 5.81 -18.85
C GLU A 194 -0.85 4.75 -18.56
N GLY A 195 0.09 5.01 -17.66
CA GLY A 195 1.24 4.14 -17.39
C GLY A 195 2.23 4.07 -18.56
N VAL A 196 2.00 4.84 -19.63
CA VAL A 196 2.87 4.89 -20.79
C VAL A 196 3.79 6.08 -20.62
N ALA A 197 4.97 5.83 -20.09
CA ALA A 197 6.10 6.66 -20.46
C ALA A 197 6.21 6.58 -22.00
N ASN A 198 5.75 7.63 -22.70
CA ASN A 198 5.85 7.75 -24.15
C ASN A 198 7.31 7.52 -24.57
N GLY A 199 7.64 6.29 -24.97
CA GLY A 199 8.96 5.92 -25.46
C GLY A 199 10.08 5.79 -24.43
N ALA A 200 9.80 5.64 -23.12
CA ALA A 200 10.82 5.11 -22.22
C ALA A 200 10.86 3.59 -22.42
N SER A 201 11.90 3.16 -23.11
CA SER A 201 12.19 1.76 -23.38
C SER A 201 12.04 0.88 -22.13
N LEU A 202 11.81 -0.42 -22.36
CA LEU A 202 12.13 -1.55 -21.47
C LEU A 202 13.57 -1.54 -20.87
N TYR A 203 14.34 -0.45 -21.05
CA TYR A 203 15.66 -0.17 -20.48
C TYR A 203 15.63 0.41 -19.06
N ASP A 204 14.50 0.81 -18.48
CA ASP A 204 14.46 1.39 -17.11
C ASP A 204 14.39 0.35 -15.96
N GLY A 205 15.21 -0.70 -16.08
CA GLY A 205 16.12 -1.15 -15.01
C GLY A 205 15.60 -1.88 -13.75
N ILE A 206 14.31 -1.93 -13.45
CA ILE A 206 13.81 -2.57 -12.22
C ILE A 206 12.97 -3.81 -12.52
N PRO A 207 13.52 -5.03 -12.31
CA PRO A 207 12.78 -6.24 -12.58
C PRO A 207 11.65 -6.45 -11.55
N PRO A 208 10.49 -7.01 -11.95
CA PRO A 208 9.43 -7.41 -11.03
C PRO A 208 9.76 -8.75 -10.35
N SER A 209 9.14 -9.01 -9.21
CA SER A 209 9.05 -10.35 -8.62
C SER A 209 8.21 -11.25 -9.54
N ASN A 210 8.24 -12.55 -9.29
CA ASN A 210 7.29 -13.47 -9.92
C ASN A 210 5.83 -13.09 -9.65
N LEU A 211 5.52 -12.47 -8.50
CA LEU A 211 4.15 -12.10 -8.14
C LEU A 211 3.70 -10.81 -8.85
N GLN A 212 4.52 -9.76 -8.92
CA GLN A 212 4.19 -8.54 -9.67
C GLN A 212 4.19 -8.78 -11.19
N ALA A 213 4.99 -9.72 -11.68
CA ALA A 213 4.98 -10.10 -13.09
C ALA A 213 3.65 -10.76 -13.52
N GLU A 214 3.00 -11.50 -12.61
CA GLU A 214 1.75 -12.21 -12.90
C GLU A 214 0.51 -11.41 -12.46
N PHE A 215 0.62 -10.66 -11.37
CA PHE A 215 -0.47 -9.89 -10.78
C PHE A 215 -0.01 -8.47 -10.40
N PRO A 216 0.15 -7.57 -11.38
CA PRO A 216 0.50 -6.17 -11.13
C PRO A 216 -0.51 -5.49 -10.22
N ASN A 217 -0.05 -4.78 -9.19
CA ASN A 217 -0.94 -4.18 -8.18
C ASN A 217 -2.01 -3.25 -8.77
N ARG A 218 -1.64 -2.44 -9.78
CA ARG A 218 -2.52 -1.49 -10.47
C ARG A 218 -3.69 -2.17 -11.20
N GLU A 219 -3.45 -3.35 -11.74
CA GLU A 219 -4.44 -4.11 -12.53
C GLU A 219 -5.35 -4.98 -11.64
N HIS A 220 -4.89 -5.31 -10.43
CA HIS A 220 -5.57 -6.23 -9.51
C HIS A 220 -6.06 -5.57 -8.20
N GLN A 221 -6.28 -4.26 -8.22
CA GLN A 221 -6.70 -3.50 -7.03
C GLN A 221 -8.21 -3.51 -6.74
N ASP A 222 -9.06 -3.94 -7.68
CA ASP A 222 -10.52 -3.94 -7.52
C ASP A 222 -10.98 -4.57 -6.20
N GLY A 223 -10.45 -5.76 -5.89
CA GLY A 223 -10.81 -6.49 -4.68
C GLY A 223 -10.39 -5.80 -3.38
N LEU A 224 -9.34 -4.95 -3.41
CA LEU A 224 -8.98 -4.10 -2.28
C LEU A 224 -10.08 -3.06 -2.04
N TRP A 225 -10.53 -2.37 -3.10
CA TRP A 225 -11.53 -1.33 -2.99
C TRP A 225 -12.92 -1.88 -2.66
N GLU A 226 -13.29 -3.03 -3.22
CA GLU A 226 -14.53 -3.74 -2.84
C GLU A 226 -14.51 -4.12 -1.35
N PHE A 227 -13.36 -4.57 -0.84
CA PHE A 227 -13.24 -4.88 0.57
C PHE A 227 -13.40 -3.64 1.45
N VAL A 228 -12.69 -2.56 1.15
CA VAL A 228 -12.83 -1.28 1.87
C VAL A 228 -14.30 -0.81 1.82
N ALA A 229 -14.93 -0.87 0.64
CA ALA A 229 -16.32 -0.50 0.45
C ALA A 229 -17.29 -1.31 1.31
N SER A 230 -16.99 -2.60 1.55
CA SER A 230 -17.81 -3.47 2.40
C SER A 230 -17.71 -3.17 3.90
N CYS A 231 -16.75 -2.34 4.32
CA CYS A 231 -16.53 -1.96 5.71
C CYS A 231 -17.26 -0.65 6.03
N SER A 232 -18.58 -0.71 6.26
CA SER A 232 -19.45 0.47 6.33
C SER A 232 -19.32 1.33 7.59
N ASN A 233 -18.65 0.85 8.65
CA ASN A 233 -18.51 1.53 9.95
C ASN A 233 -17.05 1.91 10.28
N LEU A 234 -16.18 2.03 9.28
CA LEU A 234 -14.78 2.45 9.51
C LEU A 234 -14.71 3.85 10.14
N GLU A 235 -13.93 3.94 11.21
CA GLU A 235 -13.48 5.18 11.85
C GLU A 235 -12.02 5.52 11.48
N SER A 236 -11.23 4.53 11.04
CA SER A 236 -9.83 4.68 10.68
C SER A 236 -9.50 3.83 9.46
N LEU A 237 -8.96 4.48 8.42
CA LEU A 237 -8.50 3.83 7.19
C LEU A 237 -7.04 4.21 6.94
N SER A 238 -6.19 3.20 6.77
CA SER A 238 -4.80 3.37 6.34
C SER A 238 -4.51 2.45 5.17
N ILE A 239 -4.21 3.02 4.00
CA ILE A 239 -3.78 2.28 2.82
C ILE A 239 -2.37 2.74 2.49
N GLN A 240 -1.43 1.80 2.51
CA GLN A 240 -0.06 2.00 2.07
C GLN A 240 0.20 1.05 0.92
N ALA A 241 0.68 1.57 -0.19
CA ALA A 241 1.07 0.76 -1.32
C ALA A 241 2.52 1.02 -1.69
N THR A 242 3.09 0.03 -2.38
CA THR A 242 4.39 0.16 -3.04
C THR A 242 4.24 0.66 -4.45
N HIS A 243 3.06 0.55 -5.07
CA HIS A 243 2.76 1.09 -6.39
C HIS A 243 1.55 2.00 -6.26
N PHE A 244 1.47 3.06 -7.06
CA PHE A 244 0.31 3.94 -7.03
C PHE A 244 -1.01 3.18 -7.29
N LEU A 245 -1.96 3.29 -6.35
CA LEU A 245 -3.31 2.73 -6.48
C LEU A 245 -4.36 3.82 -6.70
N ASP A 246 -5.44 3.45 -7.35
CA ASP A 246 -6.53 4.33 -7.77
C ASP A 246 -7.67 4.38 -6.76
N LEU A 247 -7.68 5.41 -5.92
CA LEU A 247 -8.76 5.57 -4.93
C LEU A 247 -10.11 5.88 -5.58
N ASP A 248 -10.17 6.38 -6.82
CA ASP A 248 -11.44 6.76 -7.45
C ASP A 248 -12.31 5.54 -7.79
N GLN A 249 -11.73 4.34 -7.75
CA GLN A 249 -12.46 3.08 -7.85
C GLN A 249 -13.27 2.76 -6.57
N LEU A 250 -12.95 3.40 -5.45
CA LEU A 250 -13.63 3.18 -4.17
C LEU A 250 -15.06 3.75 -4.18
N LYS A 251 -16.04 2.85 -4.23
CA LYS A 251 -17.47 3.19 -4.10
C LYS A 251 -17.95 2.93 -2.68
N TRP A 252 -17.51 3.75 -1.73
CA TRP A 252 -17.79 3.49 -0.32
C TRP A 252 -19.17 3.99 0.14
N LEU A 253 -20.05 3.05 0.43
CA LEU A 253 -21.36 3.32 1.01
C LEU A 253 -21.29 3.29 2.54
N LYS A 254 -21.09 4.46 3.14
CA LYS A 254 -21.07 4.63 4.60
C LYS A 254 -22.41 4.19 5.19
N SER A 255 -22.38 3.54 6.35
CA SER A 255 -23.61 3.23 7.09
C SER A 255 -24.33 4.53 7.48
N PRO A 256 -25.68 4.59 7.49
CA PRO A 256 -26.43 5.74 8.02
C PRO A 256 -26.11 6.05 9.49
N GLN A 257 -25.58 5.07 10.21
CA GLN A 257 -25.15 5.19 11.61
C GLN A 257 -23.65 5.51 11.73
N SER A 258 -22.91 5.47 10.62
CA SER A 258 -21.49 5.78 10.60
C SER A 258 -21.26 7.27 10.83
N ARG A 259 -20.30 7.57 11.70
CA ARG A 259 -19.86 8.94 11.97
C ARG A 259 -18.81 9.43 10.96
N GLY A 260 -18.51 8.62 9.94
CA GLY A 260 -17.45 8.86 8.98
C GLY A 260 -16.06 8.52 9.53
N LEU A 261 -15.04 8.78 8.71
CA LEU A 261 -13.65 8.59 9.10
C LEU A 261 -13.21 9.67 10.08
N ARG A 262 -12.42 9.24 11.07
CA ARG A 262 -11.72 10.07 12.03
C ARG A 262 -10.23 10.15 11.72
N PHE A 263 -9.70 9.08 11.14
CA PHE A 263 -8.29 8.96 10.77
C PHE A 263 -8.19 8.44 9.33
N LEU A 264 -7.44 9.16 8.50
CA LEU A 264 -7.11 8.74 7.14
C LEU A 264 -5.59 8.79 6.96
N SER A 265 -5.02 7.70 6.44
CA SER A 265 -3.62 7.66 6.03
C SER A 265 -3.52 7.00 4.66
N LEU A 266 -2.95 7.72 3.68
CA LEU A 266 -2.80 7.26 2.31
C LEU A 266 -1.34 7.40 1.91
N ASN A 267 -0.77 6.34 1.33
CA ASN A 267 0.58 6.35 0.79
C ASN A 267 0.62 5.65 -0.59
N ARG A 268 1.19 6.35 -1.59
CA ARG A 268 1.23 5.92 -3.00
C ARG A 268 -0.16 5.65 -3.53
N ILE A 269 -0.97 6.70 -3.52
CA ILE A 269 -2.34 6.70 -4.01
C ILE A 269 -2.48 7.80 -5.06
N TRP A 270 -3.23 7.56 -6.11
CA TRP A 270 -3.73 8.62 -6.96
C TRP A 270 -5.25 8.74 -6.85
N THR A 271 -5.79 9.92 -7.09
CA THR A 271 -7.22 10.20 -6.88
C THR A 271 -7.63 11.58 -7.41
N SER A 272 -8.92 11.85 -7.46
CA SER A 272 -9.48 13.20 -7.54
C SER A 272 -9.59 13.85 -6.16
N ILE A 273 -9.50 15.18 -6.10
CA ILE A 273 -9.80 15.96 -4.88
C ILE A 273 -11.24 15.70 -4.42
N SER A 274 -12.18 15.56 -5.36
CA SER A 274 -13.57 15.30 -5.03
C SER A 274 -13.77 13.96 -4.32
N SER A 275 -13.06 12.91 -4.73
CA SER A 275 -13.09 11.59 -4.11
C SER A 275 -12.53 11.61 -2.69
N MET A 276 -11.42 12.33 -2.46
CA MET A 276 -10.88 12.52 -1.11
C MET A 276 -11.86 13.26 -0.20
N ILE A 277 -12.48 14.33 -0.68
CA ILE A 277 -13.49 15.06 0.09
C ILE A 277 -14.70 14.17 0.37
N GLU A 278 -15.19 13.41 -0.62
CA GLU A 278 -16.27 12.45 -0.43
C GLU A 278 -15.93 11.38 0.61
N LEU A 279 -14.70 10.85 0.58
CA LEU A 279 -14.22 9.88 1.56
C LEU A 279 -14.30 10.42 2.99
N LEU A 280 -13.94 11.69 3.19
CA LEU A 280 -13.95 12.37 4.50
C LEU A 280 -15.34 12.83 4.96
N ARG A 281 -16.26 13.11 4.03
CA ARG A 281 -17.61 13.56 4.35
C ARG A 281 -18.39 12.49 5.13
N PRO A 282 -19.19 12.88 6.13
CA PRO A 282 -20.10 11.96 6.80
C PRO A 282 -21.17 11.45 5.82
N HIS A 283 -21.98 10.48 6.25
CA HIS A 283 -23.11 10.01 5.46
C HIS A 283 -24.04 11.20 5.10
N PRO A 284 -24.60 11.29 3.87
CA PRO A 284 -25.39 12.46 3.44
C PRO A 284 -26.60 12.80 4.33
N GLU A 285 -27.21 11.79 4.95
CA GLU A 285 -28.33 11.97 5.88
C GLU A 285 -27.88 12.39 7.29
N TYR A 286 -26.58 12.33 7.57
CA TYR A 286 -26.01 12.75 8.84
C TYR A 286 -25.67 14.24 8.78
N THR A 287 -26.37 15.05 9.57
CA THR A 287 -26.27 16.52 9.53
C THR A 287 -25.13 17.10 10.36
N ALA A 288 -24.35 16.26 11.05
CA ALA A 288 -23.22 16.73 11.84
C ALA A 288 -21.98 16.95 10.97
N SER A 289 -21.07 17.80 11.44
CA SER A 289 -19.77 18.02 10.80
C SER A 289 -18.93 16.74 10.72
N PRO A 290 -18.03 16.63 9.72
CA PRO A 290 -17.00 15.59 9.67
C PRO A 290 -16.26 15.44 11.00
N GLN A 291 -16.00 14.19 11.42
CA GLN A 291 -15.26 13.88 12.65
C GLN A 291 -13.76 13.65 12.40
N VAL A 292 -13.25 14.09 11.26
CA VAL A 292 -11.86 13.93 10.86
C VAL A 292 -10.97 14.62 11.89
N ARG A 293 -10.05 13.86 12.48
CA ARG A 293 -9.09 14.32 13.49
C ARG A 293 -7.67 14.34 12.96
N SER A 294 -7.33 13.39 12.12
CA SER A 294 -6.00 13.28 11.52
C SER A 294 -6.12 12.84 10.08
N ILE A 295 -5.34 13.49 9.22
CA ILE A 295 -5.10 13.06 7.85
C ILE A 295 -3.60 12.99 7.62
N ALA A 296 -3.13 11.95 6.95
CA ALA A 296 -1.73 11.79 6.58
C ALA A 296 -1.64 11.34 5.12
N LEU A 297 -1.07 12.17 4.28
CA LEU A 297 -0.98 11.97 2.84
C LEU A 297 0.49 11.95 2.44
N TYR A 298 0.96 10.80 1.97
CA TYR A 298 2.35 10.61 1.54
C TYR A 298 2.36 10.17 0.08
N LYS A 299 3.05 10.90 -0.79
CA LYS A 299 3.18 10.52 -2.21
C LYS A 299 1.79 10.28 -2.81
N VAL A 300 0.91 11.27 -2.69
CA VAL A 300 -0.44 11.21 -3.28
C VAL A 300 -0.44 12.06 -4.54
N LYS A 301 -1.02 11.53 -5.62
CA LYS A 301 -1.13 12.22 -6.91
C LYS A 301 -2.56 12.60 -7.23
N VAL A 302 -2.74 13.76 -7.83
CA VAL A 302 -4.02 14.18 -8.40
C VAL A 302 -3.97 14.06 -9.92
N HIS A 303 -4.94 13.35 -10.50
CA HIS A 303 -5.08 13.19 -11.95
C HIS A 303 -5.42 14.54 -12.62
N THR A 304 -5.13 14.66 -13.91
CA THR A 304 -5.23 15.80 -14.84
C THR A 304 -6.51 16.61 -14.70
N ASN A 305 -7.63 15.95 -14.43
CA ASN A 305 -8.93 16.57 -14.26
C ASN A 305 -9.48 16.40 -12.82
N GLY A 306 -8.61 16.16 -11.86
CA GLY A 306 -8.94 15.77 -10.50
C GLY A 306 -9.20 16.93 -9.55
N GLY A 307 -8.98 18.17 -9.99
CA GLY A 307 -9.09 19.38 -9.16
C GLY A 307 -7.76 19.77 -8.53
N ASN A 308 -7.78 20.74 -7.61
CA ASN A 308 -6.57 21.29 -7.00
C ASN A 308 -6.44 21.01 -5.51
N TRP A 309 -5.22 20.85 -5.01
CA TRP A 309 -4.93 20.61 -3.60
C TRP A 309 -5.49 21.69 -2.67
N SER A 310 -5.49 22.95 -3.12
CA SER A 310 -6.13 24.08 -2.43
C SER A 310 -7.58 23.80 -2.02
N GLU A 311 -8.36 23.08 -2.84
CA GLU A 311 -9.75 22.75 -2.52
C GLU A 311 -9.84 21.77 -1.34
N LEU A 312 -8.94 20.79 -1.26
CA LEU A 312 -8.86 19.86 -0.13
C LEU A 312 -8.44 20.60 1.15
N PHE A 313 -7.39 21.42 1.09
CA PHE A 313 -6.91 22.15 2.28
C PHE A 313 -7.94 23.15 2.79
N SER A 314 -8.64 23.84 1.89
CA SER A 314 -9.76 24.70 2.24
C SER A 314 -10.89 23.92 2.93
N TYR A 315 -11.27 22.76 2.40
CA TYR A 315 -12.26 21.87 3.02
C TYR A 315 -11.82 21.40 4.42
N LEU A 316 -10.57 20.97 4.58
CA LEU A 316 -10.00 20.53 5.86
C LEU A 316 -10.01 21.66 6.90
N LYS A 317 -9.65 22.88 6.49
CA LYS A 317 -9.64 24.07 7.35
C LYS A 317 -11.04 24.51 7.77
N ASN A 318 -11.99 24.55 6.83
CA ASN A 318 -13.29 25.20 7.03
C ASN A 318 -14.39 24.23 7.47
N ASP A 319 -14.37 23.00 7.00
CA ASP A 319 -15.45 22.02 7.20
C ASP A 319 -15.10 20.92 8.22
N CYS A 320 -13.84 20.76 8.60
CA CYS A 320 -13.40 19.74 9.58
C CYS A 320 -12.99 20.39 10.92
N PRO A 321 -13.96 20.81 11.77
CA PRO A 321 -13.67 21.56 13.00
C PRO A 321 -12.89 20.74 14.04
N ASP A 322 -12.95 19.41 13.98
CA ASP A 322 -12.25 18.50 14.88
C ASP A 322 -10.84 18.14 14.42
N LEU A 323 -10.40 18.62 13.25
CA LEU A 323 -9.07 18.35 12.70
C LEU A 323 -8.00 18.84 13.66
N ALA A 324 -7.03 17.97 13.94
CA ALA A 324 -5.96 18.19 14.90
C ALA A 324 -4.57 17.96 14.30
N CYS A 325 -4.42 17.13 13.28
CA CYS A 325 -3.18 17.02 12.50
C CYS A 325 -3.47 16.80 11.01
N CYS A 326 -2.64 17.40 10.17
CA CYS A 326 -2.55 17.13 8.76
C CYS A 326 -1.07 16.92 8.42
N GLU A 327 -0.70 15.71 8.01
CA GLU A 327 0.62 15.39 7.48
C GLU A 327 0.54 15.37 5.95
N ALA A 328 1.42 16.12 5.30
CA ALA A 328 1.49 16.23 3.85
C ALA A 328 2.95 16.09 3.44
N GLU A 329 3.23 15.10 2.61
CA GLU A 329 4.57 14.81 2.11
C GLU A 329 4.49 14.34 0.67
N GLN A 330 5.28 14.96 -0.21
CA GLN A 330 5.40 14.58 -1.62
C GLN A 330 4.04 14.53 -2.34
N LEU A 331 3.12 15.44 -1.99
CA LEU A 331 1.89 15.61 -2.75
C LEU A 331 2.21 16.19 -4.11
N THR A 332 1.64 15.66 -5.19
CA THR A 332 1.91 16.16 -6.54
C THR A 332 0.70 15.96 -7.44
N TYR A 333 0.83 16.38 -8.69
CA TYR A 333 -0.09 16.06 -9.77
C TYR A 333 0.56 15.04 -10.71
N PHE A 334 -0.21 14.44 -11.60
CA PHE A 334 0.36 13.78 -12.77
C PHE A 334 0.94 14.79 -13.75
N SER A 335 1.90 14.35 -14.57
CA SER A 335 2.59 15.16 -15.58
C SER A 335 1.67 15.89 -16.55
N GLU A 336 0.49 15.33 -16.81
CA GLU A 336 -0.51 15.91 -17.71
C GLU A 336 -1.37 17.01 -17.06
N HIS A 337 -1.34 17.15 -15.73
CA HIS A 337 -2.12 18.16 -15.02
C HIS A 337 -1.53 19.57 -15.24
N PRO A 338 -2.36 20.62 -15.42
CA PRO A 338 -1.88 21.97 -15.71
C PRO A 338 -1.02 22.59 -14.60
N ASN A 339 -1.17 22.12 -13.36
CA ASN A 339 -0.42 22.62 -12.19
C ASN A 339 0.73 21.69 -11.79
N PHE A 340 1.06 20.70 -12.63
CA PHE A 340 2.16 19.79 -12.38
C PHE A 340 3.49 20.53 -12.27
N GLN A 341 4.25 20.16 -11.26
CA GLN A 341 5.64 20.59 -11.11
C GLN A 341 6.50 19.35 -10.94
N TRP A 342 7.63 19.31 -11.66
CA TRP A 342 8.62 18.26 -11.50
C TRP A 342 9.15 18.26 -10.06
N ASN A 343 9.05 17.11 -9.39
CA ASN A 343 9.88 16.85 -8.23
C ASN A 343 11.30 16.53 -8.71
N ASN A 344 12.31 17.19 -8.15
CA ASN A 344 13.68 16.69 -8.35
C ASN A 344 13.83 15.36 -7.61
N ARG A 345 14.84 14.56 -7.99
CA ARG A 345 15.13 13.21 -7.46
C ARG A 345 14.74 13.06 -5.99
N ILE A 346 14.03 11.97 -5.67
CA ILE A 346 13.39 11.74 -4.36
C ILE A 346 14.40 11.83 -3.20
N TRP A 347 15.69 11.50 -3.43
CA TRP A 347 16.75 11.63 -2.43
C TRP A 347 17.42 13.03 -2.35
N GLU A 348 17.11 13.94 -3.29
CA GLU A 348 17.70 15.28 -3.37
C GLU A 348 16.75 16.36 -2.82
N ASN A 349 15.43 16.23 -2.99
CA ASN A 349 14.46 17.22 -2.51
C ASN A 349 13.20 16.60 -1.88
N TYR A 350 12.91 17.00 -0.64
CA TYR A 350 11.67 16.70 0.07
C TYR A 350 10.82 17.96 0.25
N ASN A 351 9.55 17.91 -0.16
CA ASN A 351 8.57 18.98 0.00
C ASN A 351 7.22 18.41 0.42
N ALA A 352 6.38 19.23 1.06
CA ALA A 352 5.01 18.84 1.36
C ALA A 352 4.18 18.66 0.08
N ILE A 353 4.31 19.59 -0.87
CA ILE A 353 3.58 19.61 -2.14
C ILE A 353 4.45 20.13 -3.29
N TRP A 354 4.29 19.56 -4.48
CA TRP A 354 4.91 19.98 -5.73
C TRP A 354 3.80 20.50 -6.66
N THR A 355 3.83 21.79 -6.95
CA THR A 355 2.74 22.47 -7.67
C THR A 355 3.21 23.80 -8.23
N GLU A 356 2.81 24.11 -9.46
CA GLU A 356 2.96 25.47 -10.02
C GLU A 356 1.87 26.44 -9.52
N GLN A 357 0.82 25.92 -8.89
CA GLN A 357 -0.31 26.69 -8.40
C GLN A 357 -0.04 27.26 -7.01
N LYS A 358 0.13 28.57 -6.93
CA LYS A 358 0.44 29.28 -5.68
C LYS A 358 -0.65 29.09 -4.61
N GLU A 359 -1.91 29.05 -5.02
CA GLU A 359 -3.06 28.92 -4.15
C GLU A 359 -3.03 27.61 -3.32
N ASP A 360 -2.43 26.54 -3.85
CA ASP A 360 -2.26 25.28 -3.12
C ASP A 360 -1.36 25.45 -1.89
N TRP A 361 -0.24 26.17 -2.07
CA TRP A 361 0.68 26.50 -0.97
C TRP A 361 0.06 27.47 0.03
N ASP A 362 -0.65 28.48 -0.46
CA ASP A 362 -1.30 29.48 0.40
C ASP A 362 -2.34 28.80 1.31
N GLU A 363 -3.21 27.93 0.76
CA GLU A 363 -4.22 27.20 1.55
C GLU A 363 -3.62 26.14 2.48
N LEU A 364 -2.56 25.44 2.06
CA LEU A 364 -1.82 24.50 2.93
C LEU A 364 -1.26 25.21 4.17
N ARG A 365 -0.54 26.32 3.97
CA ARG A 365 0.06 27.10 5.06
C ARG A 365 -1.01 27.69 5.97
N ASP A 366 -2.09 28.20 5.39
CA ASP A 366 -3.21 28.76 6.13
C ASP A 366 -3.91 27.72 7.02
N MET A 367 -4.15 26.52 6.48
CA MET A 367 -4.67 25.40 7.25
C MET A 367 -3.69 25.02 8.37
N ALA A 368 -2.40 24.87 8.08
CA ALA A 368 -1.39 24.52 9.09
C ALA A 368 -1.30 25.57 10.22
N ARG A 369 -1.28 26.87 9.89
CA ARG A 369 -1.33 27.97 10.88
C ARG A 369 -2.59 27.91 11.75
N SER A 370 -3.73 27.57 11.17
CA SER A 370 -4.98 27.39 11.92
C SER A 370 -4.88 26.25 12.94
N LEU A 371 -4.31 25.11 12.53
CA LEU A 371 -4.11 23.96 13.41
C LEU A 371 -3.08 24.21 14.52
N ILE A 372 -1.96 24.86 14.20
CA ILE A 372 -0.95 25.30 15.19
C ILE A 372 -1.59 26.21 16.24
N ARG A 373 -2.36 27.22 15.79
CA ARG A 373 -3.06 28.14 16.70
C ARG A 373 -4.05 27.40 17.60
N LYS A 374 -4.76 26.41 17.05
CA LYS A 374 -5.70 25.57 17.80
C LYS A 374 -4.99 24.69 18.84
N ALA A 375 -3.77 24.21 18.54
CA ALA A 375 -2.94 23.46 19.49
C ALA A 375 -2.30 24.33 20.58
N GLY A 376 -2.30 25.66 20.40
CA GLY A 376 -1.78 26.63 21.37
C GLY A 376 -0.36 27.09 21.10
N GLY A 377 0.22 26.78 19.93
CA GLY A 377 1.60 27.15 19.57
C GLY A 377 2.30 26.07 18.75
N LYS A 378 3.39 26.43 18.04
CA LYS A 378 4.19 25.52 17.21
C LYS A 378 4.82 24.41 18.07
N GLU A 379 5.20 24.74 19.31
CA GLU A 379 5.78 23.84 20.29
C GLU A 379 4.83 22.77 20.83
N PHE A 380 3.52 22.96 20.68
CA PHE A 380 2.48 22.00 21.07
C PHE A 380 1.89 21.25 19.89
N TYR A 381 2.33 21.56 18.67
CA TYR A 381 1.87 20.93 17.45
C TYR A 381 2.84 19.81 17.02
N PRO A 382 2.37 18.65 16.51
CA PRO A 382 3.28 17.57 16.17
C PRO A 382 4.22 17.97 15.03
N GLN A 383 5.52 17.76 15.23
CA GLN A 383 6.57 18.22 14.32
C GLN A 383 6.39 17.67 12.89
N GLN A 384 6.02 16.41 12.76
CA GLN A 384 5.80 15.77 11.47
C GLN A 384 4.66 16.42 10.64
N CYS A 385 3.74 17.15 11.28
CA CYS A 385 2.65 17.84 10.58
C CYS A 385 3.10 19.25 10.06
N VAL A 386 4.34 19.70 10.34
CA VAL A 386 4.83 21.06 9.96
C VAL A 386 6.20 21.10 9.30
N GLU A 387 7.01 20.05 9.47
CA GLU A 387 8.42 20.00 9.04
C GLU A 387 8.65 20.33 7.55
N LEU A 388 7.68 20.03 6.69
CA LEU A 388 7.77 20.26 5.24
C LEU A 388 6.90 21.43 4.73
N ILE A 389 6.20 22.14 5.62
CA ILE A 389 5.22 23.19 5.25
C ILE A 389 5.80 24.59 5.43
N PHE A 390 6.61 24.77 6.48
CA PHE A 390 7.23 26.05 6.83
C PHE A 390 8.73 25.93 6.65
N ASP A 391 9.33 26.88 5.95
CA ASP A 391 10.78 27.01 5.92
C ASP A 391 11.27 27.60 7.27
N ASP A 392 12.55 27.42 7.59
CA ASP A 392 13.16 28.01 8.80
C ASP A 392 13.03 29.55 8.86
N ASP A 393 12.76 30.20 7.72
CA ASP A 393 12.58 31.65 7.59
C ASP A 393 11.13 32.12 7.85
N ASP A 394 10.15 31.21 8.01
CA ASP A 394 8.73 31.53 8.27
C ASP A 394 8.43 31.78 9.77
N GLU A 395 9.46 31.96 10.63
CA GLU A 395 9.34 32.13 12.09
C GLU A 395 8.97 33.56 12.58
N GLU A 396 7.96 34.20 11.99
CA GLU A 396 7.36 35.45 12.52
C GLU A 396 5.98 35.26 13.18
#